data_AF-A0A958UT40-F1
#
_entry.id   AF-A0A958UT40-F1
#
_cell.length_a   1.000
_cell.length_b   1.000
_cell.length_c   1.000
_cell.angle_alpha   90.00
_cell.angle_beta   90.00
_cell.angle_gamma   90.00
#
_symmetry.space_group_name_H-M   'P 1'
#
loop_
_entity.id
_entity.type
_entity.pdbx_description
1 polymer ?
#
loop_
_entity_poly.entity_id
_entity_poly.type
_entity_poly.pdbx_seq_one_letter_code
_entity_poly.pdbx_strand_id
1 'polypeptide(L)'
;MNNWIVFTVGFIAQTLFSSRLIIQWITSEKQRKVITPSLFWVLSLIASFLLFIYGYLREDFAIMLGQALTYFIYIRNLQLQNQWQK
;
A
#
# COMPACT_ATOMS: atom_id res chain seq x y z
N MET A 1 -17.63 6.21 -17.63
CA MET A 1 -16.72 7.04 -16.78
C MET A 1 -15.48 7.35 -17.59
N ASN A 2 -14.94 8.58 -17.52
CA ASN A 2 -13.88 9.03 -18.42
C ASN A 2 -12.60 8.21 -18.19
N ASN A 3 -12.21 7.36 -19.14
CA ASN A 3 -11.12 6.37 -19.01
C ASN A 3 -9.81 6.95 -18.45
N TRP A 4 -9.57 8.25 -18.70
CA TRP A 4 -8.43 9.00 -18.19
C TRP A 4 -8.35 9.04 -16.66
N ILE A 5 -9.47 9.14 -15.96
CA ILE A 5 -9.49 9.18 -14.48
C ILE A 5 -9.03 7.83 -13.92
N VAL A 6 -9.52 6.74 -14.52
CA VAL A 6 -9.16 5.38 -14.13
C VAL A 6 -7.65 5.16 -14.33
N PHE A 7 -7.10 5.53 -15.49
CA PHE A 7 -5.66 5.40 -15.75
C PHE A 7 -4.80 6.24 -14.80
N THR A 8 -5.16 7.50 -14.55
CA THR A 8 -4.41 8.37 -13.63
C THR A 8 -4.42 7.82 -12.20
N VAL A 9 -5.57 7.39 -11.69
CA VAL A 9 -5.67 6.79 -10.35
C VAL A 9 -4.86 5.49 -10.29
N GLY A 10 -4.95 4.63 -11.32
CA GLY A 10 -4.16 3.40 -11.42
C GLY A 10 -2.65 3.65 -11.42
N PHE A 11 -2.18 4.64 -12.20
CA PHE A 11 -0.75 5.00 -12.26
C PHE A 11 -0.23 5.55 -10.94
N ILE A 12 -1.00 6.42 -10.29
CA ILE A 12 -0.65 6.98 -8.97
C ILE A 12 -0.60 5.86 -7.93
N ALA A 13 -1.62 4.99 -7.91
CA ALA A 13 -1.69 3.87 -6.99
C ALA A 13 -0.52 2.90 -7.21
N GLN A 14 -0.19 2.56 -8.46
CA GLN A 14 0.94 1.69 -8.80
C GLN A 14 2.28 2.32 -8.42
N THR A 15 2.45 3.63 -8.64
CA THR A 15 3.69 4.35 -8.29
C THR A 15 3.89 4.37 -6.77
N LEU A 16 2.84 4.65 -6.00
CA LEU A 16 2.86 4.58 -4.53
C LEU A 16 3.11 3.14 -4.04
N PHE A 17 2.54 2.14 -4.72
CA PHE A 17 2.75 0.75 -4.37
C PHE A 17 4.16 0.26 -4.67
N SER A 18 4.83 0.81 -5.69
CA SER A 18 6.22 0.50 -6.01
C SER A 18 7.19 1.25 -5.09
N SER A 19 6.88 2.49 -4.69
CA SER A 19 7.78 3.31 -3.85
C SER A 19 8.03 2.69 -2.47
N ARG A 20 7.08 1.91 -1.93
CA ARG A 20 7.28 1.18 -0.67
C ARG A 20 8.48 0.22 -0.73
N LEU A 21 8.70 -0.45 -1.87
CA LEU A 21 9.79 -1.41 -2.05
C LEU A 21 11.12 -0.67 -2.08
N ILE A 22 11.15 0.49 -2.76
CA ILE A 22 12.31 1.36 -2.80
C ILE A 22 12.67 1.85 -1.38
N ILE A 23 11.67 2.29 -0.60
CA ILE A 23 11.89 2.76 0.78
C ILE A 23 12.36 1.64 1.69
N GLN A 24 11.77 0.44 1.57
CA GLN A 24 12.20 -0.73 2.33
C GLN A 24 13.63 -1.15 1.97
N TRP A 25 13.97 -1.14 0.68
CA TRP A 25 15.30 -1.47 0.20
C TRP A 25 16.35 -0.47 0.71
N ILE A 26 16.14 0.83 0.50
CA ILE A 26 17.04 1.89 0.98
C ILE A 26 17.23 1.82 2.50
N THR A 27 16.15 1.59 3.26
CA THR A 27 16.23 1.51 4.71
C THR A 27 16.96 0.26 5.18
N SER A 28 16.74 -0.88 4.53
CA SER A 28 17.41 -2.14 4.85
C SER A 28 18.91 -2.07 4.54
N GLU A 29 19.27 -1.43 3.42
CA GLU A 29 20.66 -1.25 3.01
C GLU A 29 21.41 -0.28 3.94
N LYS A 30 20.76 0.82 4.32
CA LYS A 30 21.31 1.77 5.30
C LYS A 30 21.60 1.13 6.66
N GLN A 31 20.78 0.18 7.10
CA GLN A 31 20.92 -0.48 8.41
C GLN A 31 21.59 -1.86 8.32
N ARG A 32 21.95 -2.33 7.12
CA ARG A 32 22.52 -3.67 6.83
C ARG A 32 21.74 -4.82 7.47
N LYS A 33 20.43 -4.64 7.62
CA LYS A 33 19.51 -5.62 8.22
C LYS A 33 18.24 -5.64 7.39
N VAL A 34 17.60 -6.81 7.29
CA VAL A 34 16.29 -6.95 6.63
C VAL A 34 15.23 -6.45 7.60
N ILE A 35 14.90 -5.17 7.50
CA ILE A 35 13.91 -4.50 8.36
C ILE A 35 12.84 -3.86 7.50
N THR A 36 11.60 -4.03 7.94
CA THR A 36 10.42 -3.42 7.32
C THR A 36 10.12 -2.12 8.08
N PRO A 37 10.44 -0.93 7.53
CA PRO A 37 10.19 0.33 8.23
C PRO A 37 8.69 0.56 8.44
N SER A 38 8.29 1.26 9.49
CA SER A 38 6.87 1.59 9.73
C SER A 38 6.25 2.36 8.56
N LEU A 39 7.03 3.23 7.93
CA LEU A 39 6.68 3.94 6.68
C LEU A 39 6.25 3.01 5.54
N PHE A 40 6.81 1.79 5.44
CA PHE A 40 6.40 0.80 4.44
C PHE A 40 4.92 0.43 4.59
N TRP A 41 4.49 0.20 5.83
CA TRP A 41 3.12 -0.23 6.12
C TRP A 41 2.12 0.91 5.97
N VAL A 42 2.49 2.13 6.39
CA VAL A 42 1.65 3.33 6.20
C VAL A 42 1.43 3.62 4.71
N LEU A 43 2.50 3.58 3.91
CA LEU A 43 2.39 3.73 2.46
C LEU A 43 1.56 2.61 1.83
N SER A 44 1.71 1.38 2.33
CA SER A 44 0.93 0.24 1.84
C SER A 44 -0.57 0.36 2.18
N LEU A 45 -0.94 0.95 3.32
CA LEU A 45 -2.33 1.28 3.65
C LEU A 45 -2.92 2.31 2.68
N ILE A 46 -2.19 3.39 2.43
CA ILE A 46 -2.64 4.44 1.51
C ILE A 46 -2.76 3.88 0.09
N ALA A 47 -1.78 3.10 -0.36
CA ALA A 47 -1.80 2.49 -1.69
C ALA A 47 -2.93 1.45 -1.84
N SER A 48 -3.16 0.60 -0.84
CA SER A 48 -4.27 -0.38 -0.89
C SER A 48 -5.64 0.31 -0.87
N PHE A 49 -5.81 1.41 -0.14
CA PHE A 49 -7.02 2.21 -0.18
C PHE A 49 -7.26 2.84 -1.57
N LEU A 50 -6.21 3.40 -2.19
CA LEU A 50 -6.29 3.92 -3.57
C LEU A 50 -6.60 2.81 -4.59
N LEU A 51 -6.00 1.62 -4.44
CA LEU A 51 -6.28 0.47 -5.31
C LEU A 51 -7.70 -0.09 -5.09
N PHE A 52 -8.24 0.02 -3.88
CA PHE A 52 -9.64 -0.33 -3.61
C PHE A 52 -10.59 0.63 -4.34
N ILE A 53 -10.34 1.93 -4.28
CA ILE A 53 -11.09 2.94 -5.05
C ILE A 53 -10.95 2.66 -6.55
N TYR A 54 -9.75 2.34 -7.03
CA TYR A 54 -9.52 1.96 -8.43
C TYR A 54 -10.33 0.71 -8.84
N GLY A 55 -10.34 -0.33 -8.00
CA GLY A 55 -11.16 -1.53 -8.21
C GLY A 55 -12.65 -1.22 -8.26
N TYR A 56 -13.13 -0.34 -7.38
CA TYR A 56 -14.51 0.14 -7.39
C TYR A 56 -14.85 0.90 -8.69
N LEU A 57 -13.96 1.80 -9.15
CA LEU A 57 -14.15 2.53 -10.41
C LEU A 57 -14.12 1.63 -11.64
N ARG A 58 -13.50 0.45 -11.55
CA ARG A 58 -13.41 -0.54 -12.62
C ARG A 58 -14.47 -1.64 -12.51
N GLU A 59 -15.35 -1.57 -11.50
CA GLU A 59 -16.30 -2.64 -11.13
C GLU A 59 -15.62 -4.00 -10.95
N ASP A 60 -14.34 -3.99 -10.55
CA ASP A 60 -13.52 -5.18 -10.39
C ASP A 60 -13.52 -5.63 -8.92
N PHE A 61 -14.46 -6.51 -8.60
CA PHE A 61 -14.64 -7.05 -7.26
C PHE A 61 -13.42 -7.83 -6.76
N ALA A 62 -12.67 -8.48 -7.65
CA ALA A 62 -11.48 -9.24 -7.26
C ALA A 62 -10.39 -8.32 -6.72
N ILE A 63 -10.18 -7.17 -7.36
CA ILE A 63 -9.25 -6.14 -6.87
C ILE A 63 -9.73 -5.59 -5.52
N MET A 64 -11.01 -5.27 -5.39
CA MET A 64 -11.56 -4.74 -4.13
C MET A 64 -11.38 -5.72 -2.96
N LEU A 65 -11.72 -7.00 -3.14
CA LEU A 65 -11.54 -8.02 -2.10
C LEU A 65 -10.07 -8.21 -1.74
N GLY A 66 -9.20 -8.30 -2.74
CA GLY A 66 -7.76 -8.44 -2.53
C GLY A 66 -7.19 -7.27 -1.73
N GLN A 67 -7.55 -6.03 -2.08
CA GLN A 67 -7.08 -4.85 -1.38
C GLN A 67 -7.66 -4.71 0.02
N ALA A 68 -8.93 -5.09 0.23
CA ALA A 68 -9.54 -5.09 1.56
C ALA A 68 -8.83 -6.05 2.52
N LEU A 69 -8.55 -7.28 2.07
CA LEU A 69 -7.78 -8.26 2.84
C LEU A 69 -6.37 -7.75 3.14
N THR A 70 -5.72 -7.17 2.13
CA THR A 70 -4.34 -6.68 2.26
C THR A 70 -4.27 -5.47 3.20
N TYR A 71 -5.26 -4.57 3.15
CA TYR A 71 -5.42 -3.44 4.06
C TYR A 71 -5.50 -3.89 5.52
N PHE A 72 -6.29 -4.93 5.80
CA PHE A 72 -6.39 -5.51 7.15
C PHE A 72 -5.06 -6.08 7.65
N ILE A 73 -4.31 -6.78 6.78
CA ILE A 73 -2.98 -7.31 7.11
C ILE A 73 -2.01 -6.16 7.44
N TYR A 74 -2.07 -5.04 6.70
CA TYR A 74 -1.20 -3.89 6.96
C TYR A 74 -1.51 -3.20 8.29
N ILE A 75 -2.78 -3.06 8.66
CA ILE A 75 -3.18 -2.58 10.00
C ILE A 75 -2.61 -3.49 11.08
N ARG A 76 -2.80 -4.80 10.94
CA ARG A 76 -2.33 -5.78 11.91
C ARG A 76 -0.80 -5.76 12.05
N ASN A 77 -0.06 -5.61 10.94
CA ASN A 77 1.39 -5.51 10.98
C ASN A 77 1.88 -4.20 11.62
N LEU A 78 1.17 -3.09 11.44
CA LEU A 78 1.45 -1.84 12.17
C LEU A 78 1.20 -1.97 13.67
N GLN A 79 0.14 -2.68 14.05
CA GLN A 79 -0.15 -2.99 15.47
C GLN A 79 0.94 -3.88 16.07
N LEU A 80 1.38 -4.92 15.35
CA LEU A 80 2.46 -5.82 15.78
C LEU A 80 3.82 -5.11 15.89
N GLN A 81 4.07 -4.10 15.06
CA GLN A 81 5.24 -3.23 15.18
C GLN A 81 5.17 -2.22 16.33
N ASN A 82 4.13 -2.29 17.17
CA ASN A 82 3.97 -1.53 18.41
C ASN A 82 4.07 0.00 18.23
N GLN A 83 3.77 0.52 17.03
CA GLN A 83 3.74 1.96 16.74
C GLN A 83 2.61 2.72 17.48
N TRP A 84 1.71 1.99 18.17
CA TRP A 84 0.63 2.54 19.00
C TRP A 84 0.97 2.63 20.50
N GLN A 85 2.12 2.11 20.95
CA GLN A 85 2.57 2.30 22.32
C GLN A 85 3.44 3.56 22.42
N LYS A 86 2.80 4.69 22.72
CA LYS A 86 3.43 5.79 23.45
C LYS A 86 3.14 5.60 24.94
#